data_AF-A0A3D4HQJ9-F1
#
_entry.id   AF-A0A3D4HQJ9-F1
#
_cell.length_a   1.000
_cell.length_b   1.000
_cell.length_c   1.000
_cell.angle_alpha   90.00
_cell.angle_beta   90.00
_cell.angle_gamma   90.00
#
_symmetry.space_group_name_H-M   'P 1'
#
loop_
_entity.id
_entity.type
_entity.pdbx_description
1 polymer ?
#
loop_
_entity_poly.entity_id
_entity_poly.type
_entity_poly.pdbx_seq_one_letter_code
_entity_poly.pdbx_strand_id
1 'polypeptide(L)'
;DKVFDEIFDVRDESSKEGIRIVIEVKKDRDLDNLLNGLYKKTPMEDTYSVNLLAIKDQQPVIFNLKSMIGEFVDFQAELYTKEYEYLLDKTIKRQEIVEGLIKATNVIDLIIEILRGSSSIKQAKDCLINGNTEGIRFKSKKSEQSASKLNFTERQAEAILAMQLSKLIGLEIIKLHDENDSLAASIEEYKKILGDQKELFKVI
;
A
#
# COMPACT_ATOMS: atom_id res chain seq x y z
N ASP A 1 -39.69 40.02 -27.88
CA ASP A 1 -40.94 40.34 -27.16
C ASP A 1 -40.72 40.37 -25.66
N LYS A 2 -41.33 41.33 -24.95
CA LYS A 2 -41.27 41.37 -23.47
C LYS A 2 -42.14 40.23 -22.93
N VAL A 3 -41.50 39.25 -22.31
CA VAL A 3 -42.17 38.06 -21.76
C VAL A 3 -42.82 38.35 -20.40
N PHE A 4 -42.36 39.41 -19.72
CA PHE A 4 -42.87 39.95 -18.45
C PHE A 4 -42.88 41.47 -18.51
N ASP A 5 -44.07 42.08 -18.50
CA ASP A 5 -44.24 43.53 -18.52
C ASP A 5 -44.19 44.16 -17.12
N GLU A 6 -44.20 43.31 -16.09
CA GLU A 6 -44.18 43.67 -14.68
C GLU A 6 -42.78 44.05 -14.20
N ILE A 7 -41.73 43.60 -14.88
CA ILE A 7 -40.33 43.89 -14.54
C ILE A 7 -39.99 45.33 -14.95
N PHE A 8 -39.49 46.10 -13.99
CA PHE A 8 -39.04 47.48 -14.18
C PHE A 8 -37.54 47.52 -14.54
N ASP A 9 -36.70 46.86 -13.74
CA ASP A 9 -35.25 46.83 -13.90
C ASP A 9 -34.66 45.51 -13.38
N VAL A 10 -33.47 45.13 -13.87
CA VAL A 10 -32.70 43.98 -13.39
C VAL A 10 -31.25 44.40 -13.22
N ARG A 11 -30.73 44.30 -12.00
CA ARG A 11 -29.35 44.68 -11.65
C ARG A 11 -28.58 43.52 -11.05
N ASP A 12 -27.33 43.41 -11.45
CA ASP A 12 -26.35 42.52 -10.81
C ASP A 12 -25.56 43.31 -9.76
N GLU A 13 -25.79 43.00 -8.49
CA GLU A 13 -25.08 43.54 -7.32
C GLU A 13 -24.11 42.50 -6.73
N SER A 14 -23.68 41.53 -7.54
CA SER A 14 -22.73 40.50 -7.12
C SER A 14 -21.39 41.11 -6.71
N SER A 15 -20.83 40.58 -5.63
CA SER A 15 -19.56 41.03 -5.07
C SER A 15 -18.67 39.84 -4.72
N LYS A 16 -17.50 40.10 -4.14
CA LYS A 16 -16.64 39.03 -3.60
C LYS A 16 -17.31 38.21 -2.50
N GLU A 17 -18.36 38.73 -1.88
CA GLU A 17 -19.11 38.06 -0.82
C GLU A 17 -20.19 37.11 -1.38
N GLY A 18 -20.56 37.23 -2.66
CA GLY A 18 -21.51 36.32 -3.29
C GLY A 18 -22.26 36.90 -4.49
N ILE A 19 -23.13 36.05 -5.06
CA ILE A 19 -24.00 36.41 -6.19
C ILE A 19 -25.26 37.09 -5.65
N ARG A 20 -25.61 38.26 -6.20
CA ARG A 20 -26.84 38.98 -5.84
C ARG A 20 -27.44 39.63 -7.07
N ILE A 21 -28.59 39.11 -7.51
CA ILE A 21 -29.37 39.70 -8.61
C ILE A 21 -30.59 40.39 -7.99
N VAL A 22 -30.77 41.67 -8.28
CA VAL A 22 -31.90 42.49 -7.83
C VAL A 22 -32.83 42.72 -9.01
N ILE A 23 -34.07 42.24 -8.90
CA ILE A 23 -35.12 42.46 -9.88
C ILE A 23 -36.10 43.48 -9.29
N GLU A 24 -36.20 44.65 -9.92
CA GLU A 24 -37.19 45.66 -9.55
C GLU A 24 -38.49 45.43 -10.32
N VAL A 25 -39.62 45.53 -9.61
CA VAL A 25 -40.96 45.23 -10.14
C VAL A 25 -41.82 46.48 -10.07
N LYS A 26 -42.72 46.65 -11.04
CA LYS A 26 -43.71 47.74 -11.06
C LYS A 26 -44.70 47.62 -9.89
N LYS A 27 -45.22 48.77 -9.44
CA LYS A 27 -46.23 48.84 -8.35
C LYS A 27 -47.52 48.10 -8.72
N ASP A 28 -48.23 47.62 -7.69
CA ASP A 28 -49.52 46.93 -7.79
C ASP A 28 -49.47 45.66 -8.68
N ARG A 29 -48.46 44.81 -8.43
CA ARG A 29 -48.28 43.53 -9.10
C ARG A 29 -48.26 42.39 -8.09
N ASP A 30 -48.78 41.26 -8.55
CA ASP A 30 -48.71 39.99 -7.83
C ASP A 30 -47.30 39.41 -7.98
N LEU A 31 -46.50 39.53 -6.93
CA LEU A 31 -45.11 39.08 -6.91
C LEU A 31 -45.00 37.55 -6.97
N ASP A 32 -45.97 36.81 -6.39
CA ASP A 32 -45.96 35.35 -6.40
C ASP A 32 -46.22 34.83 -7.81
N ASN A 33 -47.15 35.45 -8.53
CA ASN A 33 -47.40 35.12 -9.93
C ASN A 33 -46.19 35.45 -10.82
N LEU A 34 -45.52 36.59 -10.61
CA LEU A 34 -44.30 36.94 -11.33
C LEU A 34 -43.18 35.94 -11.05
N LEU A 35 -42.96 35.56 -9.79
CA LEU A 35 -41.94 34.60 -9.40
C LEU A 35 -42.20 33.21 -10.00
N ASN A 36 -43.45 32.74 -9.97
CA ASN A 36 -43.86 31.51 -10.64
C ASN A 36 -43.64 31.56 -12.16
N GLY A 37 -43.87 32.73 -12.77
CA GLY A 37 -43.54 32.98 -14.16
C GLY A 37 -42.04 32.89 -14.42
N LEU A 38 -41.23 33.50 -13.57
CA LEU A 38 -39.77 33.48 -13.65
C LEU A 38 -39.24 32.05 -13.57
N TYR A 39 -39.68 31.24 -12.60
CA TYR A 39 -39.29 29.83 -12.53
C TYR A 39 -39.65 29.05 -13.81
N LYS A 40 -40.84 29.30 -14.39
CA LYS A 40 -41.28 28.57 -15.60
C LYS A 40 -40.60 29.00 -16.90
N LYS A 41 -40.17 30.26 -17.01
CA LYS A 41 -39.71 30.85 -18.27
C LYS A 41 -38.22 31.23 -18.26
N THR A 42 -37.52 31.02 -17.14
CA THR A 42 -36.11 31.35 -16.99
C THR A 42 -35.33 30.18 -16.38
N PRO A 43 -33.99 30.15 -16.50
CA PRO A 43 -33.16 29.11 -15.89
C PRO A 43 -33.08 29.14 -14.35
N MET A 44 -33.91 29.93 -13.67
CA MET A 44 -34.00 29.93 -12.21
C MET A 44 -34.54 28.60 -11.65
N GLU A 45 -35.29 27.86 -12.46
CA GLU A 45 -35.67 26.47 -12.22
C GLU A 45 -35.30 25.67 -13.47
N ASP A 46 -34.58 24.56 -13.28
CA ASP A 46 -34.18 23.67 -14.37
C ASP A 46 -34.24 22.22 -13.90
N THR A 47 -34.43 21.30 -14.85
CA THR A 47 -34.49 19.87 -14.59
C THR A 47 -33.15 19.22 -14.91
N TYR A 48 -32.50 18.65 -13.91
CA TYR A 48 -31.32 17.83 -14.11
C TYR A 48 -31.67 16.34 -14.12
N SER A 49 -31.51 15.68 -15.27
CA SER A 49 -31.74 14.25 -15.40
C SER A 49 -30.49 13.46 -14.96
N VAL A 50 -30.61 12.70 -13.87
CA VAL A 50 -29.52 11.87 -13.35
C VAL A 50 -29.53 10.50 -14.03
N ASN A 51 -28.40 10.11 -14.61
CA ASN A 51 -28.17 8.76 -15.13
C ASN A 51 -26.81 8.25 -14.66
N LEU A 52 -26.82 7.25 -13.77
CA LEU A 52 -25.61 6.64 -13.20
C LEU A 52 -25.06 5.55 -14.14
N LEU A 53 -24.67 5.94 -15.36
CA LEU A 53 -24.08 5.04 -16.34
C LEU A 53 -22.56 5.00 -16.17
N ALA A 54 -21.99 3.82 -15.97
CA ALA A 54 -20.54 3.63 -15.88
C ALA A 54 -20.11 2.31 -16.55
N ILE A 55 -18.79 2.11 -16.71
CA ILE A 55 -18.24 0.88 -17.29
C ILE A 55 -17.93 -0.10 -16.16
N LYS A 56 -18.40 -1.34 -16.29
CA LYS A 56 -17.99 -2.49 -15.49
C LYS A 56 -17.63 -3.62 -16.43
N ASP A 57 -16.48 -4.26 -16.22
CA ASP A 57 -15.99 -5.37 -17.03
C ASP A 57 -16.00 -5.08 -18.54
N GLN A 58 -15.57 -3.87 -18.91
CA GLN A 58 -15.53 -3.36 -20.29
C GLN A 58 -16.92 -3.21 -20.94
N GLN A 59 -18.01 -3.22 -20.17
CA GLN A 59 -19.37 -3.05 -20.64
C GLN A 59 -20.07 -1.87 -19.95
N PRO A 60 -20.90 -1.09 -20.66
CA PRO A 60 -21.70 -0.03 -20.06
C PRO A 60 -22.85 -0.60 -19.23
N VAL A 61 -22.96 -0.17 -17.98
CA VAL A 61 -23.97 -0.61 -17.01
C VAL A 61 -24.61 0.61 -16.33
N ILE A 62 -25.93 0.60 -16.17
CA ILE A 62 -26.66 1.60 -15.39
C ILE A 62 -26.73 1.12 -13.95
N PHE A 63 -26.22 1.92 -13.03
CA PHE A 63 -26.18 1.62 -11.60
C PHE A 63 -27.34 2.26 -10.86
N ASN A 64 -27.74 1.63 -9.75
CA ASN A 64 -28.39 2.35 -8.68
C ASN A 64 -27.35 2.71 -7.61
N LEU A 65 -27.72 3.53 -6.62
CA LEU A 65 -26.78 3.97 -5.59
C LEU A 65 -26.17 2.78 -4.81
N LYS A 66 -26.97 1.76 -4.49
CA LYS A 66 -26.51 0.60 -3.73
C LYS A 66 -25.49 -0.22 -4.52
N SER A 67 -25.74 -0.48 -5.80
CA SER A 67 -24.81 -1.23 -6.64
C SER A 67 -23.52 -0.46 -6.86
N MET A 68 -23.59 0.87 -7.08
CA MET A 68 -22.40 1.71 -7.21
C MET A 68 -21.51 1.68 -5.97
N ILE A 69 -22.10 1.77 -4.76
CA ILE A 69 -21.36 1.64 -3.50
C ILE A 69 -20.78 0.22 -3.35
N GLY A 70 -21.54 -0.81 -3.75
CA GLY A 70 -21.06 -2.19 -3.78
C GLY A 70 -19.79 -2.36 -4.61
N GLU A 71 -19.79 -1.85 -5.85
CA GLU A 71 -18.59 -1.89 -6.70
C GLU A 71 -17.40 -1.16 -6.07
N PHE A 72 -17.63 -0.03 -5.40
CA PHE A 72 -16.57 0.69 -4.71
C PHE A 72 -15.98 -0.13 -3.57
N VAL A 73 -16.82 -0.76 -2.74
CA VAL A 73 -16.37 -1.61 -1.63
C VAL A 73 -15.61 -2.84 -2.14
N ASP A 74 -16.09 -3.47 -3.21
CA ASP A 74 -15.41 -4.61 -3.84
C ASP A 74 -14.04 -4.21 -4.40
N PHE A 75 -13.95 -3.03 -5.02
CA PHE A 75 -12.69 -2.47 -5.50
C PHE A 75 -11.70 -2.19 -4.35
N GLN A 76 -12.18 -1.66 -3.22
CA GLN A 76 -11.34 -1.48 -2.03
C GLN A 76 -10.82 -2.82 -1.51
N ALA A 77 -11.69 -3.83 -1.42
CA ALA A 77 -11.28 -5.16 -0.98
C ALA A 77 -10.20 -5.76 -1.89
N GLU A 78 -10.32 -5.62 -3.22
CA GLU A 78 -9.29 -6.05 -4.16
C GLU A 78 -7.97 -5.30 -3.97
N LEU A 79 -8.03 -3.97 -3.83
CA LEU A 79 -6.86 -3.12 -3.66
C LEU A 79 -6.09 -3.49 -2.39
N TYR A 80 -6.79 -3.57 -1.26
CA TYR A 80 -6.21 -3.91 0.03
C TYR A 80 -5.66 -5.35 0.03
N THR A 81 -6.35 -6.29 -0.61
CA THR A 81 -5.83 -7.66 -0.77
C THR A 81 -4.47 -7.65 -1.45
N LYS A 82 -4.34 -6.96 -2.59
CA LYS A 82 -3.06 -6.84 -3.32
C LYS A 82 -1.98 -6.15 -2.50
N GLU A 83 -2.35 -5.13 -1.74
CA GLU A 83 -1.43 -4.43 -0.83
C GLU A 83 -0.89 -5.37 0.24
N TYR A 84 -1.77 -6.09 0.94
CA TYR A 84 -1.37 -7.02 2.00
C TYR A 84 -0.61 -8.25 1.47
N GLU A 85 -0.93 -8.74 0.28
CA GLU A 85 -0.13 -9.78 -0.39
C GLU A 85 1.30 -9.31 -0.67
N TYR A 86 1.44 -8.07 -1.18
CA TYR A 86 2.75 -7.45 -1.39
C TYR A 86 3.52 -7.25 -0.08
N LEU A 87 2.85 -6.73 0.96
CA LEU A 87 3.44 -6.53 2.29
C LEU A 87 3.88 -7.87 2.92
N LEU A 88 3.06 -8.92 2.78
CA LEU A 88 3.37 -10.25 3.28
C LEU A 88 4.61 -10.82 2.59
N ASP A 89 4.65 -10.81 1.25
CA ASP A 89 5.81 -11.29 0.48
C ASP A 89 7.09 -10.52 0.86
N LYS A 90 7.01 -9.18 0.93
CA LYS A 90 8.13 -8.33 1.34
C LYS A 90 8.63 -8.67 2.74
N THR A 91 7.71 -8.87 3.68
CA THR A 91 8.03 -9.15 5.09
C THR A 91 8.65 -10.54 5.25
N ILE A 92 8.09 -11.58 4.59
CA ILE A 92 8.67 -12.94 4.58
C ILE A 92 10.09 -12.91 4.01
N LYS A 93 10.27 -12.24 2.87
CA LYS A 93 11.58 -12.10 2.23
C LYS A 93 12.60 -11.38 3.12
N ARG A 94 12.16 -10.43 3.94
CA ARG A 94 13.02 -9.74 4.90
C ARG A 94 13.33 -10.64 6.10
N GLN A 95 12.34 -11.35 6.63
CA GLN A 95 12.51 -12.29 7.75
C GLN A 95 13.53 -13.37 7.40
N GLU A 96 13.44 -13.98 6.22
CA GLU A 96 14.41 -14.97 5.72
C GLU A 96 15.86 -14.47 5.85
N ILE A 97 16.11 -13.20 5.48
CA ILE A 97 17.44 -12.59 5.55
C ILE A 97 17.87 -12.38 7.01
N VAL A 98 16.97 -11.83 7.84
CA VAL A 98 17.26 -11.55 9.25
C VAL A 98 17.57 -12.84 10.02
N GLU A 99 16.80 -13.91 9.79
CA GLU A 99 17.05 -15.25 10.35
C GLU A 99 18.44 -15.78 9.96
N GLY A 100 18.82 -15.59 8.70
CA GLY A 100 20.15 -15.96 8.20
C GLY A 100 21.27 -15.19 8.90
N LEU A 101 21.09 -13.88 9.10
CA LEU A 101 22.05 -13.04 9.82
C LEU A 101 22.17 -13.45 11.30
N ILE A 102 21.05 -13.69 11.99
CA ILE A 102 21.05 -14.19 13.37
C ILE A 102 21.82 -15.51 13.46
N LYS A 103 21.49 -16.49 12.59
CA LYS A 103 22.18 -17.77 12.54
C LYS A 103 23.68 -17.59 12.25
N ALA A 104 24.05 -16.68 11.36
CA ALA A 104 25.44 -16.38 11.03
C ALA A 104 26.21 -15.78 12.20
N THR A 105 25.61 -14.86 12.97
CA THR A 105 26.25 -14.27 14.16
C THR A 105 26.59 -15.31 15.23
N ASN A 106 25.75 -16.34 15.40
CA ASN A 106 26.01 -17.44 16.34
C ASN A 106 27.20 -18.33 15.95
N VAL A 107 27.58 -18.35 14.68
CA VAL A 107 28.72 -19.15 14.16
C VAL A 107 29.77 -18.28 13.47
N ILE A 108 29.91 -17.03 13.92
CA ILE A 108 30.71 -16.03 13.22
C ILE A 108 32.18 -16.42 13.05
N ASP A 109 32.77 -17.10 14.04
CA ASP A 109 34.16 -17.56 13.96
C ASP A 109 34.37 -18.53 12.80
N LEU A 110 33.39 -19.42 12.57
CA LEU A 110 33.41 -20.36 11.45
C LEU A 110 33.26 -19.62 10.12
N ILE A 111 32.39 -18.62 10.05
CA ILE A 111 32.21 -17.80 8.84
C ILE A 111 33.49 -17.03 8.52
N ILE A 112 34.12 -16.40 9.51
CA ILE A 112 35.41 -15.72 9.32
C ILE A 112 36.49 -16.70 8.85
N GLU A 113 36.50 -17.93 9.38
CA GLU A 113 37.42 -18.98 8.96
C GLU A 113 37.19 -19.37 7.49
N ILE A 114 35.93 -19.59 7.08
CA ILE A 114 35.56 -19.86 5.67
C ILE A 114 36.03 -18.71 4.76
N LEU A 115 35.75 -17.46 5.14
CA LEU A 115 36.10 -16.29 4.33
C LEU A 115 37.62 -16.13 4.17
N ARG A 116 38.39 -16.33 5.24
CA ARG A 116 39.86 -16.25 5.19
C ARG A 116 40.51 -17.45 4.49
N GLY A 117 39.86 -18.62 4.55
CA GLY A 117 40.33 -19.85 3.93
C GLY A 117 39.96 -19.99 2.46
N SER A 118 39.03 -19.16 1.95
CA SER A 118 38.54 -19.18 0.57
C SER A 118 39.43 -18.35 -0.36
N SER A 119 39.54 -18.79 -1.62
CA SER A 119 40.25 -18.14 -2.71
C SER A 119 39.39 -17.11 -3.48
N SER A 120 38.06 -17.16 -3.34
CA SER A 120 37.15 -16.23 -4.00
C SER A 120 35.82 -16.08 -3.25
N ILE A 121 35.10 -14.99 -3.52
CA ILE A 121 33.74 -14.76 -2.99
C ILE A 121 32.80 -15.89 -3.43
N LYS A 122 32.94 -16.39 -4.67
CA LYS A 122 32.12 -17.49 -5.19
C LYS A 122 32.31 -18.78 -4.38
N GLN A 123 33.56 -19.11 -4.01
CA GLN A 123 33.86 -20.29 -3.20
C GLN A 123 33.29 -20.16 -1.78
N ALA A 124 33.44 -18.98 -1.15
CA ALA A 124 32.86 -18.75 0.17
C ALA A 124 31.32 -18.82 0.13
N LYS A 125 30.69 -18.22 -0.89
CA LYS A 125 29.23 -18.27 -1.09
C LYS A 125 28.76 -19.72 -1.27
N ASP A 126 29.44 -20.52 -2.09
CA ASP A 126 29.12 -21.94 -2.28
C ASP A 126 29.24 -22.76 -0.99
N CYS A 127 30.25 -22.46 -0.17
CA CYS A 127 30.40 -23.07 1.16
C CYS A 127 29.25 -22.72 2.11
N LEU A 128 28.82 -21.45 2.14
CA LEU A 128 27.69 -21.02 2.97
C LEU A 128 26.38 -21.66 2.51
N ILE A 129 26.15 -21.75 1.20
CA ILE A 129 24.90 -22.28 0.64
C ILE A 129 24.84 -23.79 0.72
N ASN A 130 25.87 -24.49 0.24
CA ASN A 130 25.85 -25.93 0.01
C ASN A 130 26.73 -26.73 0.98
N GLY A 131 27.47 -26.06 1.88
CA GLY A 131 28.46 -26.73 2.72
C GLY A 131 29.67 -27.26 1.95
N ASN A 132 29.94 -26.74 0.73
CA ASN A 132 31.10 -27.18 -0.04
C ASN A 132 32.40 -26.68 0.60
N THR A 133 33.22 -27.60 1.11
CA THR A 133 34.50 -27.28 1.77
C THR A 133 35.71 -27.41 0.84
N GLU A 134 35.51 -27.81 -0.42
CA GLU A 134 36.58 -28.09 -1.35
C GLU A 134 37.47 -26.86 -1.58
N GLY A 135 38.78 -27.04 -1.39
CA GLY A 135 39.78 -26.00 -1.59
C GLY A 135 39.74 -24.86 -0.56
N ILE A 136 38.99 -25.00 0.54
CA ILE A 136 38.97 -24.03 1.64
C ILE A 136 39.91 -24.50 2.75
N ARG A 137 40.80 -23.61 3.21
CA ARG A 137 41.74 -23.93 4.29
C ARG A 137 41.11 -23.70 5.66
N PHE A 138 40.86 -24.78 6.40
CA PHE A 138 40.40 -24.75 7.79
C PHE A 138 41.56 -24.89 8.79
N LYS A 139 41.40 -24.30 9.97
CA LYS A 139 42.30 -24.43 11.12
C LYS A 139 42.15 -25.79 11.81
N SER A 140 40.98 -26.40 11.74
CA SER A 140 40.70 -27.68 12.37
C SER A 140 39.74 -28.53 11.53
N LYS A 141 39.86 -29.85 11.65
CA LYS A 141 38.92 -30.79 11.02
C LYS A 141 37.48 -30.64 11.55
N LYS A 142 37.33 -30.13 12.78
CA LYS A 142 36.03 -29.83 13.38
C LYS A 142 35.36 -28.63 12.70
N SER A 143 36.13 -27.59 12.37
CA SER A 143 35.64 -26.42 11.63
C SER A 143 35.14 -26.85 10.26
N GLU A 144 35.93 -27.65 9.53
CA GLU A 144 35.55 -28.19 8.22
C GLU A 144 34.24 -29.01 8.29
N GLN A 145 34.11 -29.92 9.25
CA GLN A 145 32.88 -30.70 9.47
C GLN A 145 31.67 -29.84 9.86
N SER A 146 31.89 -28.67 10.45
CA SER A 146 30.82 -27.74 10.80
C SER A 146 30.40 -26.92 9.57
N ALA A 147 31.38 -26.51 8.76
CA ALA A 147 31.15 -25.82 7.49
C ALA A 147 30.35 -26.69 6.52
N SER A 148 30.62 -28.00 6.46
CA SER A 148 29.90 -28.92 5.59
C SER A 148 28.42 -29.14 5.94
N LYS A 149 27.98 -28.65 7.10
CA LYS A 149 26.57 -28.69 7.53
C LYS A 149 25.85 -27.36 7.31
N LEU A 150 26.54 -26.35 6.78
CA LEU A 150 25.91 -25.08 6.47
C LEU A 150 24.96 -25.27 5.28
N ASN A 151 23.81 -24.62 5.41
CA ASN A 151 22.75 -24.63 4.42
C ASN A 151 22.00 -23.31 4.56
N PHE A 152 22.56 -22.26 3.96
CA PHE A 152 21.94 -20.94 3.86
C PHE A 152 21.31 -20.77 2.48
N THR A 153 20.24 -20.00 2.38
CA THR A 153 19.72 -19.64 1.05
C THR A 153 20.69 -18.69 0.35
N GLU A 154 20.54 -18.54 -0.96
CA GLU A 154 21.37 -17.62 -1.74
C GLU A 154 21.31 -16.18 -1.21
N ARG A 155 20.10 -15.72 -0.83
CA ARG A 155 19.85 -14.37 -0.30
C ARG A 155 20.46 -14.19 1.08
N GLN A 156 20.40 -15.22 1.92
CA GLN A 156 21.07 -15.23 3.22
C GLN A 156 22.59 -15.15 3.05
N ALA A 157 23.18 -15.98 2.20
CA ALA A 157 24.62 -15.98 1.96
C ALA A 157 25.11 -14.63 1.42
N GLU A 158 24.38 -13.99 0.51
CA GLU A 158 24.69 -12.65 0.03
C GLU A 158 24.63 -11.60 1.15
N ALA A 159 23.58 -11.64 1.99
CA ALA A 159 23.46 -10.73 3.12
C ALA A 159 24.57 -10.92 4.15
N ILE A 160 24.98 -12.16 4.42
CA ILE A 160 26.11 -12.50 5.30
C ILE A 160 27.41 -11.92 4.75
N LEU A 161 27.68 -12.10 3.45
CA LEU A 161 28.88 -11.58 2.79
C LEU A 161 28.91 -10.04 2.75
N ALA A 162 27.75 -9.39 2.70
CA ALA A 162 27.60 -7.94 2.74
C ALA A 162 27.57 -7.36 4.16
N MET A 163 27.56 -8.20 5.20
CA MET A 163 27.42 -7.77 6.59
C MET A 163 28.65 -6.99 7.07
N GLN A 164 28.41 -5.87 7.76
CA GLN A 164 29.48 -5.09 8.40
C GLN A 164 29.87 -5.67 9.75
N LEU A 165 31.15 -5.60 10.12
CA LEU A 165 31.66 -6.07 11.42
C LEU A 165 30.96 -5.41 12.63
N SER A 166 30.43 -4.20 12.46
CA SER A 166 29.63 -3.50 13.47
C SER A 166 28.39 -4.28 13.91
N LYS A 167 27.84 -5.16 13.06
CA LYS A 167 26.68 -6.01 13.39
C LYS A 167 26.97 -7.08 14.43
N LEU A 168 28.24 -7.31 14.78
CA LEU A 168 28.66 -8.23 15.83
C LEU A 168 28.60 -7.59 17.24
N ILE A 169 28.33 -6.29 17.33
CA ILE A 169 28.15 -5.61 18.61
C ILE A 169 26.86 -6.14 19.26
N GLY A 170 26.89 -6.47 20.55
CA GLY A 170 25.76 -7.09 21.24
C GLY A 170 24.42 -6.35 21.08
N LEU A 171 24.43 -5.01 21.11
CA LEU A 171 23.23 -4.21 20.86
C LEU A 171 22.68 -4.35 19.43
N GLU A 172 23.55 -4.52 18.42
CA GLU A 172 23.12 -4.74 17.04
C GLU A 172 22.54 -6.14 16.84
N ILE A 173 23.06 -7.15 17.55
CA ILE A 173 22.48 -8.51 17.56
C ILE A 173 21.09 -8.49 18.19
N ILE A 174 20.91 -7.79 19.31
CA ILE A 174 19.59 -7.64 19.95
C ILE A 174 18.60 -6.99 18.98
N LYS A 175 18.99 -5.92 18.28
CA LYS A 175 18.14 -5.29 17.26
C LYS A 175 17.73 -6.24 16.13
N LEU A 176 18.60 -7.18 15.71
CA LEU A 176 18.24 -8.18 14.71
C LEU A 176 17.17 -9.14 15.24
N HIS A 177 17.26 -9.54 16.51
CA HIS A 177 16.22 -10.34 17.16
C HIS A 177 14.90 -9.57 17.27
N ASP A 178 14.94 -8.33 17.74
CA ASP A 178 13.76 -7.48 17.85
C ASP A 178 13.10 -7.24 16.47
N GLU A 179 13.91 -7.04 15.43
CA GLU A 179 13.44 -6.95 14.05
C GLU A 179 12.77 -8.25 13.62
N ASN A 180 13.38 -9.41 13.89
CA ASN A 180 12.81 -10.71 13.54
C ASN A 180 11.45 -10.97 14.21
N ASP A 181 11.33 -10.63 15.49
CA ASP A 181 10.10 -10.82 16.26
C ASP A 181 8.99 -9.88 15.75
N SER A 182 9.36 -8.64 15.40
CA SER A 182 8.43 -7.69 14.79
C SER A 182 7.95 -8.17 13.41
N LEU A 183 8.86 -8.69 12.57
CA LEU A 183 8.51 -9.25 11.26
C LEU A 183 7.59 -10.47 11.39
N ALA A 184 7.86 -11.35 12.36
CA ALA A 184 7.01 -12.51 12.65
C ALA A 184 5.59 -12.08 13.04
N ALA A 185 5.47 -11.06 13.90
CA ALA A 185 4.18 -10.51 14.30
C ALA A 185 3.41 -9.91 13.09
N SER A 186 4.09 -9.13 12.24
CA SER A 186 3.48 -8.58 11.03
C SER A 186 3.05 -9.67 10.05
N ILE A 187 3.82 -10.74 9.87
CA ILE A 187 3.45 -11.86 9.00
C ILE A 187 2.17 -12.53 9.46
N GLU A 188 2.03 -12.78 10.77
CA GLU A 188 0.82 -13.39 11.32
C GLU A 188 -0.39 -12.44 11.20
N GLU A 189 -0.19 -11.14 11.41
CA GLU A 189 -1.23 -10.13 11.17
C GLU A 189 -1.69 -10.11 9.71
N TYR A 190 -0.76 -10.04 8.75
CA TYR A 190 -1.10 -10.00 7.33
C TYR A 190 -1.77 -11.30 6.86
N LYS A 191 -1.31 -12.48 7.33
CA LYS A 191 -1.99 -13.75 7.06
C LYS A 191 -3.42 -13.76 7.61
N LYS A 192 -3.64 -13.18 8.79
CA LYS A 192 -4.97 -13.08 9.40
C LYS A 192 -5.89 -12.19 8.57
N ILE A 193 -5.40 -11.02 8.13
CA ILE A 193 -6.16 -10.09 7.28
C ILE A 193 -6.52 -10.73 5.95
N LEU A 194 -5.56 -11.41 5.29
CA LEU A 194 -5.79 -12.09 4.01
C LEU A 194 -6.66 -13.36 4.15
N GLY A 195 -6.67 -13.98 5.33
CA GLY A 195 -7.38 -15.22 5.59
C GLY A 195 -8.84 -15.06 6.04
N ASP A 196 -9.25 -13.88 6.49
CA ASP A 196 -10.62 -13.60 6.94
C ASP A 196 -11.15 -12.30 6.32
N GLN A 197 -12.21 -12.42 5.52
CA GLN A 197 -12.88 -11.30 4.89
C GLN A 197 -13.35 -10.24 5.92
N LYS A 198 -13.73 -10.64 7.13
CA LYS A 198 -14.12 -9.68 8.19
C LYS A 198 -12.93 -8.89 8.71
N GLU A 199 -11.75 -9.51 8.78
CA GLU A 199 -10.53 -8.82 9.19
C GLU A 199 -10.07 -7.84 8.09
N LEU A 200 -10.17 -8.24 6.82
CA LEU A 200 -9.98 -7.35 5.69
C LEU A 200 -10.93 -6.13 5.73
N PHE A 201 -12.23 -6.34 5.99
CA PHE A 201 -13.18 -5.24 6.10
C PHE A 201 -13.00 -4.33 7.33
N LYS A 202 -12.18 -4.71 8.32
CA LYS A 202 -11.84 -3.81 9.44
C LYS A 202 -10.75 -2.82 9.08
N VAL A 203 -9.92 -3.15 8.08
CA VAL A 203 -8.79 -2.31 7.66
C VAL A 203 -9.09 -1.47 6.41
N ILE A 204 -10.18 -1.78 5.70
CA ILE A 204 -10.80 -0.90 4.69
C ILE A 204 -11.51 0.26 5.41
#